data_AF-T0M8N6-F1
#
_entry.id   AF-T0M8N6-F1
#
_cell.length_a   1.000
_cell.length_b   1.000
_cell.length_c   1.000
_cell.angle_alpha   90.00
_cell.angle_beta   90.00
_cell.angle_gamma   90.00
#
_symmetry.space_group_name_H-M   'P 1'
#
loop_
_entity.id
_entity.type
_entity.pdbx_description
1 polymer ?
#
loop_
_entity_poly.entity_id
_entity_poly.type
_entity_poly.pdbx_seq_one_letter_code
_entity_poly.pdbx_strand_id
1 'polypeptide(L)'
;MPYYTFKRSGKNRYLVLRWKKRIDGIPTVVKEVSVGTAANLAEILESGINDIVLKSYTAGSTLSVLYMDSKIALRDTVNRIIGHKGNGMSPGDYMLLFVMNRLSDPCSKNSMEKWMNRDYA
;
A
#
# COMPACT_ATOMS: atom_id res chain seq x y z
N MET A 1 -6.54 21.60 -20.99
CA MET A 1 -5.40 22.29 -20.33
C MET A 1 -5.68 22.37 -18.84
N PRO A 2 -4.69 22.09 -17.97
CA PRO A 2 -4.83 22.30 -16.53
C PRO A 2 -4.97 23.78 -16.21
N TYR A 3 -5.76 24.11 -15.19
CA TYR A 3 -5.86 25.45 -14.62
C TYR A 3 -6.14 25.36 -13.12
N TYR A 4 -5.77 26.40 -12.38
CA TYR A 4 -6.05 26.47 -10.95
C TYR A 4 -7.32 27.29 -10.68
N THR A 5 -8.04 26.93 -9.62
CA THR A 5 -9.18 27.70 -9.10
C THR A 5 -9.21 27.60 -7.59
N PHE A 6 -9.84 28.57 -6.95
CA PHE A 6 -10.13 28.48 -5.52
C PHE A 6 -11.53 27.93 -5.30
N LYS A 7 -11.68 27.09 -4.28
CA LYS A 7 -12.97 26.68 -3.71
C LYS A 7 -13.07 27.12 -2.26
N ARG A 8 -14.31 27.23 -1.77
CA ARG A 8 -14.62 27.50 -0.36
C ARG A 8 -15.31 26.28 0.26
N SER A 9 -14.94 25.98 1.50
CA SER A 9 -15.65 25.05 2.38
C SER A 9 -15.65 25.65 3.77
N GLY A 10 -16.81 26.10 4.24
CA GLY A 10 -16.94 26.92 5.45
C GLY A 10 -16.08 28.20 5.35
N LYS A 11 -15.22 28.41 6.35
CA LYS A 11 -14.29 29.56 6.41
C LYS A 11 -13.01 29.36 5.60
N ASN A 12 -12.75 28.14 5.10
CA ASN A 12 -11.48 27.80 4.46
C ASN A 12 -11.54 27.98 2.94
N ARG A 13 -10.45 28.50 2.38
CA ARG A 13 -10.23 28.63 0.93
C ARG A 13 -9.09 27.71 0.51
N TYR A 14 -9.37 26.81 -0.42
CA TYR A 14 -8.40 25.83 -0.91
C TYR A 14 -8.20 25.96 -2.42
N LEU A 15 -6.94 25.75 -2.85
CA LEU A 15 -6.53 25.75 -4.24
C LEU A 15 -6.80 24.37 -4.84
N VAL A 16 -7.34 24.36 -6.06
CA VAL A 16 -7.70 23.15 -6.78
C VAL A 16 -7.19 23.24 -8.21
N LEU A 17 -6.48 22.21 -8.66
CA LEU A 17 -6.08 22.03 -10.04
C LEU A 17 -7.15 21.24 -10.79
N ARG A 18 -7.60 21.77 -11.93
CA ARG A 18 -8.66 21.19 -12.75
C ARG A 18 -8.19 21.00 -14.18
N TRP A 19 -8.66 19.94 -14.81
CA TRP A 19 -8.51 19.69 -16.24
C TRP A 19 -9.87 19.78 -16.90
N LYS A 20 -9.97 20.62 -17.93
CA LYS A 20 -11.16 20.69 -18.79
C LYS A 20 -10.92 19.96 -20.10
N LYS A 21 -11.95 19.25 -20.54
CA LYS A 21 -12.09 18.66 -21.88
C LYS A 21 -13.52 18.90 -22.37
N ARG A 22 -13.73 18.98 -23.68
CA ARG A 22 -15.09 18.95 -24.24
C ARG A 22 -15.56 17.51 -24.35
N ILE A 23 -16.72 17.21 -23.79
CA ILE A 23 -17.45 15.96 -23.97
C ILE A 23 -18.75 16.36 -24.66
N ASP A 24 -18.98 15.85 -25.88
CA ASP A 24 -20.14 16.19 -26.71
C ASP A 24 -20.33 17.71 -26.89
N GLY A 25 -19.23 18.43 -27.09
CA GLY A 25 -19.21 19.89 -27.25
C GLY A 25 -19.31 20.70 -25.95
N ILE A 26 -19.66 20.07 -24.83
CA ILE A 26 -19.83 20.71 -23.53
C ILE A 26 -18.48 20.75 -22.78
N PRO A 27 -18.01 21.92 -22.32
CA PRO A 27 -16.80 22.01 -21.49
C PRO A 27 -17.00 21.36 -20.11
N THR A 28 -16.37 20.21 -19.91
CA THR A 28 -16.52 19.37 -18.71
C THR A 28 -15.20 19.28 -17.94
N VAL A 29 -15.27 19.35 -16.61
CA VAL A 29 -14.11 19.08 -15.73
C VAL A 29 -13.93 17.57 -15.64
N VAL A 30 -12.82 17.06 -16.20
CA VAL A 30 -12.53 15.61 -16.29
C VAL A 30 -11.60 15.10 -15.18
N LYS A 31 -10.89 16.02 -14.53
CA LYS A 31 -10.03 15.71 -13.39
C LYS A 31 -9.96 16.92 -12.47
N GLU A 32 -9.97 16.66 -11.17
CA GLU A 32 -9.83 17.66 -10.13
C GLU A 32 -8.90 17.11 -9.04
N VAL A 33 -7.92 17.91 -8.63
CA VAL A 33 -7.00 17.59 -7.54
C VAL A 33 -6.97 18.76 -6.58
N SER A 34 -7.26 18.52 -5.30
CA SER A 34 -7.11 19.52 -4.25
C SER A 34 -5.64 19.67 -3.90
N VAL A 35 -5.12 20.90 -3.97
CA VAL A 35 -3.74 21.24 -3.58
C VAL A 35 -3.68 21.68 -2.11
N GLY A 36 -4.83 21.90 -1.47
CA GLY A 36 -4.93 22.30 -0.06
C GLY A 36 -5.11 23.79 0.15
N THR A 37 -4.88 24.27 1.37
CA THR A 37 -5.02 25.69 1.74
C THR A 37 -3.78 26.50 1.33
N ALA A 38 -3.86 27.83 1.43
CA ALA A 38 -2.69 28.69 1.20
C ALA A 38 -1.52 28.34 2.14
N ALA A 39 -1.80 27.95 3.39
CA ALA A 39 -0.79 27.52 4.35
C ALA A 39 -0.10 26.22 3.90
N ASN A 40 -0.85 25.21 3.45
CA ASN A 40 -0.27 23.97 2.91
C ASN A 40 0.61 24.23 1.68
N LEU A 41 0.22 25.19 0.84
CA LEU A 41 0.96 25.53 -0.36
C LEU A 41 2.28 26.24 -0.03
N ALA A 42 2.23 27.18 0.92
CA ALA A 42 3.42 27.85 1.44
C ALA A 42 4.37 26.82 2.06
N GLU A 43 3.86 25.89 2.87
CA GLU A 43 4.63 24.80 3.45
C GLU A 43 5.30 23.93 2.38
N ILE A 44 4.59 23.51 1.32
CA ILE A 44 5.17 22.70 0.23
C ILE A 44 6.24 23.46 -0.58
N LEU A 45 6.09 24.78 -0.75
CA LEU A 45 6.99 25.61 -1.56
C LEU A 45 8.22 26.08 -0.76
N GLU A 46 8.05 26.36 0.53
CA GLU A 46 9.09 26.87 1.43
C GLU A 46 9.87 25.73 2.08
N SER A 47 9.19 24.65 2.46
CA SER A 47 9.81 23.40 2.84
C SER A 47 10.11 22.61 1.56
N GLY A 48 11.26 22.89 0.93
CA GLY A 48 11.79 21.99 -0.10
C GLY A 48 11.72 20.56 0.43
N ILE A 49 11.18 19.61 -0.36
CA ILE A 49 10.81 18.23 0.01
C ILE A 49 11.64 17.68 1.19
N ASN A 50 11.20 17.99 2.40
CA ASN A 50 11.82 17.55 3.64
C ASN A 50 10.69 16.87 4.40
N ASP A 51 10.98 15.67 4.92
CA ASP A 51 10.03 14.78 5.58
C ASP A 51 8.95 14.12 4.70
N ILE A 52 9.31 13.65 3.50
CA ILE A 52 8.52 12.55 2.90
C ILE A 52 8.66 11.32 3.82
N VAL A 53 7.63 11.04 4.62
CA VAL A 53 7.49 9.74 5.28
C VAL A 53 6.98 8.74 4.23
N LEU A 54 7.91 8.21 3.43
CA LEU A 54 7.60 7.17 2.46
C LEU A 54 7.44 5.84 3.22
N LYS A 55 6.20 5.40 3.44
CA LYS A 55 5.94 4.03 3.90
C LYS A 55 5.91 3.10 2.68
N SER A 56 7.07 2.56 2.32
CA SER A 56 7.15 1.44 1.37
C SER A 56 6.88 0.15 2.13
N TYR A 57 5.70 -0.42 1.95
CA TYR A 57 5.40 -1.75 2.45
C TYR A 57 6.04 -2.78 1.51
N THR A 58 6.93 -3.63 2.03
CA THR A 58 7.65 -4.70 1.29
C THR A 58 6.75 -5.88 0.92
N ALA A 59 5.45 -5.65 0.74
CA ALA A 59 4.46 -6.68 0.42
C ALA A 59 4.81 -7.47 -0.85
N GLY A 60 5.61 -6.90 -1.76
CA GLY A 60 6.10 -7.59 -2.96
C GLY A 60 6.82 -8.92 -2.67
N SER A 61 7.69 -8.96 -1.65
CA SER A 61 8.40 -10.20 -1.28
C SER A 61 7.41 -11.26 -0.78
N THR A 62 6.52 -10.89 0.13
CA THR A 62 5.46 -11.76 0.67
C THR A 62 4.54 -12.30 -0.43
N LEU A 63 4.04 -11.41 -1.30
CA LEU A 63 3.16 -11.78 -2.42
C LEU A 63 3.85 -12.69 -3.44
N SER A 64 5.14 -12.48 -3.70
CA SER A 64 5.91 -13.33 -4.62
C SER A 64 6.01 -14.77 -4.11
N VAL A 65 6.19 -14.97 -2.80
CA VAL A 65 6.23 -16.31 -2.19
C VAL A 65 4.87 -17.00 -2.28
N LEU A 66 3.77 -16.28 -2.01
CA LEU A 66 2.41 -16.82 -2.18
C LEU A 66 2.12 -17.20 -3.63
N TYR A 67 2.56 -16.36 -4.59
CA TYR A 67 2.43 -16.68 -6.01
C TYR A 67 3.25 -17.92 -6.38
N MET A 68 4.49 -18.02 -5.92
CA MET A 68 5.32 -19.22 -6.14
C MET A 68 4.67 -20.47 -5.54
N ASP A 69 4.19 -20.40 -4.30
CA ASP A 69 3.46 -21.50 -3.66
C ASP A 69 2.25 -21.95 -4.48
N SER A 70 1.49 -21.01 -5.06
CA SER A 70 0.37 -21.34 -5.95
C SER A 70 0.78 -22.11 -7.22
N LYS A 71 2.07 -22.03 -7.62
CA LYS A 71 2.60 -22.73 -8.80
C LYS A 71 3.20 -24.08 -8.47
N ILE A 72 3.88 -24.19 -7.32
CA ILE A 72 4.63 -25.40 -6.95
C ILE A 72 3.95 -26.23 -5.85
N ALA A 73 2.84 -25.74 -5.28
CA ALA A 73 2.08 -26.36 -4.20
C ALA A 73 2.97 -26.80 -3.03
N LEU A 74 3.86 -25.91 -2.59
CA LEU A 74 4.89 -26.23 -1.60
C LEU A 74 4.24 -26.50 -0.24
N ARG A 75 3.33 -25.63 0.20
CA ARG A 75 2.54 -25.82 1.43
C ARG A 75 1.86 -27.18 1.44
N ASP A 76 1.13 -27.49 0.38
CA ASP A 76 0.32 -28.71 0.30
C ASP A 76 1.21 -29.96 0.27
N THR A 77 2.36 -29.88 -0.40
CA THR A 77 3.37 -30.94 -0.40
C THR A 77 3.91 -31.20 1.00
N VAL A 78 4.25 -30.14 1.74
CA VAL A 78 4.73 -30.26 3.13
C VAL A 78 3.64 -30.83 4.03
N ASN A 79 2.41 -30.32 3.94
CA ASN A 79 1.28 -30.80 4.73
C ASN A 79 0.98 -32.29 4.45
N ARG A 80 1.10 -32.73 3.20
CA ARG A 80 0.93 -34.12 2.81
C ARG A 80 2.02 -35.03 3.38
N ILE A 81 3.28 -34.61 3.36
CA ILE A 81 4.41 -35.44 3.82
C ILE A 81 4.48 -35.51 5.35
N ILE A 82 4.40 -34.36 6.02
CA ILE A 82 4.52 -34.28 7.48
C ILE A 82 3.23 -34.76 8.15
N GLY A 83 2.09 -34.58 7.48
CA GLY A 83 0.77 -34.80 8.05
C GLY A 83 0.37 -33.67 8.98
N HIS A 84 -0.89 -33.24 8.89
CA HIS A 84 -1.48 -32.30 9.83
C HIS A 84 -2.80 -32.87 10.33
N LYS A 85 -2.91 -33.09 11.64
CA LYS A 85 -4.07 -33.77 12.28
C LYS A 85 -4.69 -32.96 13.42
N GLY A 86 -4.25 -31.72 13.63
CA GLY A 86 -4.67 -30.88 14.75
C GLY A 86 -5.42 -29.62 14.30
N ASN A 87 -6.00 -28.92 15.27
CA ASN A 87 -6.49 -27.56 15.07
C ASN A 87 -5.34 -26.58 15.30
N GLY A 88 -4.92 -25.86 14.27
CA GLY A 88 -3.85 -24.88 14.35
C GLY A 88 -3.21 -24.60 12.99
N MET A 89 -2.12 -23.84 13.00
CA MET A 89 -1.34 -23.57 11.80
C MET A 89 -0.72 -24.89 11.29
N SER A 90 -0.88 -25.17 9.99
CA SER A 90 -0.28 -26.36 9.40
C SER A 90 1.25 -26.21 9.27
N PRO A 91 2.03 -27.32 9.23
CA PRO A 91 3.48 -27.24 9.00
C PRO A 91 3.84 -26.49 7.72
N GLY A 92 3.04 -26.64 6.66
CA GLY A 92 3.21 -25.91 5.41
C GLY A 92 2.93 -24.41 5.56
N ASP A 93 1.86 -24.03 6.27
CA ASP A 93 1.58 -22.61 6.55
C ASP A 93 2.69 -21.98 7.40
N TYR A 94 3.17 -22.70 8.41
CA TYR A 94 4.29 -22.25 9.24
C TYR A 94 5.57 -22.06 8.43
N MET A 95 5.86 -22.98 7.52
CA MET A 95 7.01 -22.88 6.64
C MET A 95 6.89 -21.70 5.68
N LEU A 96 5.73 -21.49 5.05
CA LEU A 96 5.50 -20.32 4.20
C LEU A 96 5.67 -19.03 4.98
N LEU A 97 5.09 -18.95 6.18
CA LEU A 97 5.22 -17.80 7.07
C LEU A 97 6.69 -17.50 7.37
N PHE A 98 7.47 -18.54 7.63
CA PHE A 98 8.90 -18.43 7.87
C PHE A 98 9.65 -17.93 6.63
N VAL A 99 9.40 -18.48 5.44
CA VAL A 99 10.02 -18.04 4.18
C VAL A 99 9.69 -16.59 3.88
N MET A 100 8.41 -16.20 3.99
CA MET A 100 7.96 -14.83 3.77
C MET A 100 8.63 -13.85 4.73
N ASN A 101 8.72 -14.20 6.01
CA ASN A 101 9.42 -13.38 6.99
C ASN A 101 10.91 -13.23 6.66
N ARG A 102 11.57 -14.32 6.23
CA ARG A 102 12.99 -14.28 5.88
C ARG A 102 13.31 -13.48 4.63
N LEU A 103 12.34 -13.31 3.73
CA LEU A 103 12.50 -12.55 2.49
C LEU A 103 12.01 -11.10 2.57
N SER A 104 11.17 -10.76 3.55
CA SER A 104 10.68 -9.39 3.76
C SER A 104 11.48 -8.64 4.83
N ASP A 105 11.32 -9.03 6.10
CA ASP A 105 12.01 -8.43 7.24
C ASP A 105 12.24 -9.50 8.32
N PRO A 106 13.42 -10.17 8.28
CA PRO A 106 13.72 -11.29 9.17
C PRO A 106 13.59 -10.91 10.63
N CYS A 107 12.71 -11.59 11.36
CA CYS A 107 12.51 -11.32 12.78
C CYS A 107 12.45 -12.60 13.61
N SER A 108 12.48 -12.42 14.94
CA SER A 108 12.28 -13.52 15.88
C SER A 108 10.84 -14.05 15.82
N LYS A 109 10.61 -15.29 16.28
CA LYS A 109 9.25 -15.84 16.39
C LYS A 109 8.34 -14.96 17.26
N ASN A 110 8.88 -14.36 18.32
CA ASN A 110 8.15 -13.47 19.22
C ASN A 110 7.75 -12.14 18.55
N SER A 111 8.41 -11.77 17.45
CA SER A 111 8.14 -10.56 16.69
C SER A 111 7.27 -10.82 15.45
N MET A 112 6.91 -12.07 15.20
CA MET A 112 6.26 -12.51 13.96
C MET A 112 4.86 -11.92 13.79
N GLU A 113 4.10 -11.79 14.87
CA GLU A 113 2.80 -11.12 14.86
C GLU A 113 2.93 -9.64 14.45
N LYS A 114 3.90 -8.93 15.01
CA LYS A 114 4.19 -7.53 14.65
C LYS A 114 4.59 -7.39 13.19
N TRP A 115 5.39 -8.34 12.69
CA TRP A 115 5.77 -8.40 11.28
C TRP A 115 4.56 -8.65 10.37
N MET A 116 3.71 -9.64 10.69
CA MET A 116 2.50 -9.92 9.91
C MET A 116 1.58 -8.71 9.79
N ASN A 117 1.36 -7.98 10.89
CA ASN A 117 0.52 -6.78 10.90
C ASN A 117 1.07 -5.62 10.05
N ARG A 118 2.34 -5.67 9.67
CA ARG A 118 2.99 -4.63 8.87
C ARG A 118 3.18 -5.04 7.40
N ASP A 119 3.56 -6.29 7.14
CA ASP A 119 4.02 -6.74 5.82
C ASP A 119 3.07 -7.74 5.14
N TYR A 120 2.11 -8.31 5.87
CA TYR A 120 1.17 -9.33 5.39
C TYR A 120 -0.29 -8.85 5.35
N ALA A 121 -0.71 -8.04 6.34
CA ALA A 121 -2.09 -7.53 6.50
C ALA A 121 -2.33 -6.18 5.82
#